data_AF-A0A9D7F2Y4-F1
#
_entry.id   AF-A0A9D7F2Y4-F1
#
_cell.length_a   1.000
_cell.length_b   1.000
_cell.length_c   1.000
_cell.angle_alpha   90.00
_cell.angle_beta   90.00
_cell.angle_gamma   90.00
#
_symmetry.space_group_name_H-M   'P 1'
#
loop_
_entity.id
_entity.type
_entity.pdbx_description
1 polymer ?
#
loop_
_entity_poly.entity_id
_entity_poly.type
_entity_poly.pdbx_seq_one_letter_code
_entity_poly.pdbx_strand_id
1 'polypeptide(L)'
;MNLSTADKLLLQQFFTGRPVKRAYLFGSYARNEASAKSDIDIMVELDHSKPIGMQFFTFQSDIENLLQKKVDLVSSEGLSRHVKPFIEKDKILIYERSAD
;
A
#
# COMPACT_ATOMS: atom_id res chain seq x y z
N MET A 1 -16.76 -3.88 -3.63
CA MET A 1 -16.20 -2.82 -4.52
C MET A 1 -14.72 -3.12 -4.74
N ASN A 2 -14.13 -2.70 -5.86
CA ASN A 2 -12.72 -2.91 -6.17
C ASN A 2 -12.01 -1.56 -6.32
N LEU A 3 -10.70 -1.55 -6.07
CA LEU A 3 -9.88 -0.37 -6.33
C LEU A 3 -9.86 -0.10 -7.84
N SER A 4 -10.17 1.13 -8.25
CA SER A 4 -10.32 1.47 -9.66
C SER A 4 -8.98 1.41 -10.39
N THR A 5 -9.01 1.26 -11.72
CA THR A 5 -7.80 1.29 -12.55
C THR A 5 -7.05 2.62 -12.41
N ALA A 6 -7.79 3.73 -12.28
CA ALA A 6 -7.21 5.05 -12.09
C ALA A 6 -6.47 5.15 -10.74
N ASP A 7 -7.09 4.69 -9.66
CA ASP A 7 -6.46 4.71 -8.32
C ASP A 7 -5.21 3.84 -8.27
N LYS A 8 -5.23 2.67 -8.92
CA LYS A 8 -4.05 1.80 -9.05
C LYS A 8 -2.90 2.52 -9.77
N LEU A 9 -3.20 3.25 -10.85
CA LEU A 9 -2.19 4.00 -11.58
C LEU A 9 -1.63 5.16 -10.74
N LEU A 10 -2.47 5.87 -10.01
CA LEU A 10 -2.04 6.93 -9.08
C LEU A 10 -1.11 6.37 -8.00
N LEU A 11 -1.43 5.21 -7.42
CA LEU A 11 -0.56 4.53 -6.46
C LEU A 11 0.78 4.10 -7.07
N GLN A 12 0.77 3.52 -8.28
CA GLN A 12 1.99 3.14 -8.98
C GLN A 12 2.91 4.34 -9.23
N GLN A 13 2.33 5.45 -9.71
CA GLN A 13 3.06 6.71 -9.90
C GLN A 13 3.58 7.26 -8.57
N PHE A 14 2.78 7.21 -7.51
CA PHE A 14 3.16 7.69 -6.19
C PHE A 14 4.39 6.96 -5.63
N PHE A 15 4.44 5.63 -5.75
CA PHE A 15 5.55 4.82 -5.23
C PHE A 15 6.80 4.86 -6.12
N THR A 16 6.67 5.27 -7.38
CA THR A 16 7.79 5.40 -8.31
C THR A 16 8.78 6.45 -7.79
N GLY A 17 10.07 6.09 -7.75
CA GLY A 17 11.14 6.96 -7.23
C GLY A 17 11.22 7.06 -5.71
N ARG A 18 10.28 6.45 -4.97
CA ARG A 18 10.31 6.37 -3.50
C ARG A 18 11.06 5.11 -3.02
N PRO A 19 11.54 5.07 -1.76
CA PRO A 19 12.23 3.91 -1.19
C PRO A 19 11.27 2.75 -0.84
N VAL A 20 10.49 2.31 -1.83
CA VAL A 20 9.53 1.20 -1.75
C VAL A 20 9.94 0.15 -2.78
N LYS A 21 10.10 -1.10 -2.35
CA LYS A 21 10.37 -2.24 -3.23
C LYS A 21 9.07 -2.74 -3.83
N ARG A 22 8.06 -2.93 -2.99
CA ARG A 22 6.74 -3.42 -3.39
C ARG A 22 5.64 -2.77 -2.59
N ALA A 23 4.48 -2.61 -3.21
CA ALA A 23 3.26 -2.26 -2.51
C ALA A 23 2.16 -3.24 -2.89
N TYR A 24 1.33 -3.57 -1.90
CA TYR A 24 0.25 -4.52 -2.02
C TYR A 24 -1.04 -3.93 -1.47
N LEU A 25 -2.14 -4.15 -2.18
CA LEU A 25 -3.49 -3.95 -1.66
C LEU A 25 -3.88 -5.18 -0.85
N PHE A 26 -4.44 -5.00 0.34
CA PHE A 26 -4.99 -6.11 1.11
C PHE A 26 -6.38 -5.75 1.66
N GLY A 27 -6.88 -6.56 2.59
CA GLY A 27 -8.12 -6.25 3.29
C GLY A 27 -9.37 -6.32 2.40
N SER A 28 -10.36 -5.49 2.72
CA SER A 28 -11.70 -5.59 2.14
C SER A 28 -11.71 -5.34 0.62
N TYR A 29 -10.84 -4.45 0.12
CA TYR A 29 -10.72 -4.17 -1.31
C TYR A 29 -10.06 -5.31 -2.08
N ALA A 30 -9.11 -6.02 -1.47
CA ALA A 30 -8.50 -7.20 -2.09
C ALA A 30 -9.45 -8.40 -2.15
N ARG A 31 -10.34 -8.53 -1.16
CA ARG A 31 -11.36 -9.60 -1.10
C ARG A 31 -12.67 -9.29 -1.86
N ASN A 32 -12.76 -8.14 -2.54
CA ASN A 32 -13.98 -7.61 -3.19
C ASN A 32 -15.15 -7.31 -2.22
N GLU A 33 -14.91 -7.31 -0.91
CA GLU A 33 -15.89 -7.09 0.17
C GLU A 33 -16.04 -5.60 0.54
N ALA A 34 -15.24 -4.71 -0.05
CA ALA A 34 -15.25 -3.29 0.28
C ALA A 34 -16.61 -2.62 0.00
N SER A 35 -17.00 -1.72 0.90
CA SER A 35 -18.15 -0.83 0.82
C SER A 35 -17.71 0.61 0.56
N ALA A 36 -18.67 1.52 0.35
CA ALA A 36 -18.38 2.95 0.17
C ALA A 36 -17.68 3.60 1.38
N LYS A 37 -17.81 3.01 2.58
CA LYS A 37 -17.20 3.50 3.83
C LYS A 37 -15.90 2.78 4.19
N SER A 38 -15.45 1.82 3.38
CA SER A 38 -14.25 1.04 3.65
C SER A 38 -12.99 1.83 3.34
N ASP A 39 -12.03 1.75 4.26
CA ASP A 39 -10.68 2.29 4.10
C ASP A 39 -9.88 1.42 3.11
N ILE A 40 -8.89 2.01 2.44
CA ILE A 40 -8.00 1.28 1.52
C ILE A 40 -6.78 0.80 2.31
N ASP A 41 -6.65 -0.51 2.46
CA ASP A 41 -5.55 -1.14 3.20
C ASP A 41 -4.35 -1.41 2.28
N ILE A 42 -3.20 -0.78 2.55
CA ILE A 42 -1.98 -0.89 1.74
C ILE A 42 -0.81 -1.36 2.57
N MET A 43 -0.15 -2.43 2.14
CA MET A 43 1.09 -2.92 2.73
C MET A 43 2.27 -2.57 1.83
N VAL A 44 3.32 -1.99 2.39
CA VAL A 44 4.57 -1.69 1.65
C VAL A 44 5.74 -2.51 2.18
N GLU A 45 6.58 -2.97 1.25
CA GLU A 45 7.91 -3.49 1.52
C GLU A 45 8.91 -2.37 1.25
N LEU A 46 9.58 -1.88 2.29
CA LEU A 46 10.47 -0.73 2.18
C LEU A 46 11.86 -1.13 1.69
N ASP A 47 12.52 -0.21 1.00
CA ASP A 47 13.91 -0.38 0.60
C ASP A 47 14.87 0.20 1.66
N HIS A 48 15.24 -0.62 2.64
CA HIS A 48 16.18 -0.24 3.70
C HIS A 48 17.62 0.03 3.21
N SER A 49 17.95 -0.24 1.95
CA SER A 49 19.22 0.19 1.36
C SER A 49 19.24 1.70 1.05
N LYS A 50 18.07 2.32 0.97
CA LYS A 50 17.89 3.75 0.74
C LYS A 50 17.42 4.44 2.02
N PRO A 51 17.75 5.72 2.25
CA PRO A 51 17.19 6.47 3.36
C PRO A 51 15.66 6.56 3.20
N ILE A 52 14.92 5.86 4.05
CA ILE A 52 13.46 5.96 4.12
C ILE A 52 13.06 7.38 4.62
N GLY A 53 13.87 7.93 5.52
CA GLY A 53 13.77 9.30 6.03
C GLY A 53 12.42 9.59 6.70
N MET A 54 12.15 10.88 6.95
CA MET A 54 10.86 11.33 7.47
C MET A 54 9.71 11.22 6.45
N GLN A 55 10.02 10.97 5.17
CA GLN A 55 9.03 10.93 4.10
C GLN A 55 8.00 9.81 4.31
N PHE A 56 8.40 8.68 4.91
CA PHE A 56 7.46 7.59 5.19
C PHE A 56 6.29 8.02 6.08
N PHE A 57 6.53 8.93 7.05
CA PHE A 57 5.47 9.42 7.94
C PHE A 57 4.39 10.22 7.21
N THR A 58 4.67 10.77 6.02
CA THR A 58 3.68 11.50 5.22
C THR A 58 2.97 10.61 4.22
N PHE A 59 3.45 9.39 3.95
CA PHE A 59 2.90 8.56 2.87
C PHE A 59 1.40 8.30 3.04
N GLN A 60 0.96 8.00 4.27
CA GLN A 60 -0.45 7.75 4.53
C GLN A 60 -1.29 8.97 4.15
N SER A 61 -0.99 10.14 4.71
CA SER A 61 -1.74 11.37 4.41
C SER A 61 -1.63 11.79 2.94
N ASP A 62 -0.47 11.57 2.31
CA ASP A 62 -0.26 11.90 0.90
C ASP A 62 -1.15 11.02 0.01
N ILE A 63 -1.25 9.71 0.30
CA ILE A 63 -2.10 8.80 -0.45
C ILE A 63 -3.58 9.08 -0.16
N GLU A 64 -3.95 9.42 1.08
CA GLU A 64 -5.32 9.81 1.42
C GLU A 64 -5.76 11.04 0.61
N ASN A 65 -4.88 12.04 0.50
CA ASN A 65 -5.10 13.22 -0.32
C ASN A 65 -5.14 12.87 -1.82
N LEU A 66 -4.33 11.92 -2.27
CA LEU A 66 -4.29 11.48 -3.67
C LEU A 66 -5.58 10.76 -4.08
N LEU A 67 -6.10 9.88 -3.21
CA LEU A 67 -7.26 9.03 -3.50
C LEU A 67 -8.59 9.60 -3.00
N GLN A 68 -8.55 10.70 -2.23
CA GLN A 68 -9.71 11.31 -1.57
C GLN A 68 -10.50 10.29 -0.73
N LYS A 69 -9.77 9.36 -0.09
CA LYS A 69 -10.27 8.23 0.69
C LYS A 69 -9.34 7.98 1.85
N LYS A 70 -9.86 7.42 2.94
CA LYS A 70 -9.05 6.95 4.06
C LYS A 70 -8.17 5.78 3.64
N VAL A 71 -6.96 5.74 4.17
CA VAL A 71 -5.94 4.73 3.87
C VAL A 71 -5.33 4.23 5.16
N ASP A 72 -5.26 2.92 5.33
CA ASP A 72 -4.41 2.29 6.34
C ASP A 72 -3.12 1.79 5.68
N LEU A 73 -2.00 2.43 6.01
CA LEU A 73 -0.70 2.14 5.42
C LEU A 73 0.18 1.43 6.45
N VAL A 74 0.57 0.19 6.15
CA VAL A 74 1.43 -0.62 7.02
C VAL A 74 2.72 -1.01 6.31
N SER A 75 3.83 -1.10 7.05
CA SER A 75 5.06 -1.71 6.55
C SER A 75 5.09 -3.20 6.86
N SER A 76 5.67 -4.00 5.96
CA SER A 76 5.79 -5.46 6.15
C SER A 76 6.56 -5.85 7.42
N GLU A 77 7.43 -4.95 7.88
CA GLU A 77 8.30 -5.04 9.04
C GLU A 77 7.61 -4.63 10.34
N GLY A 78 6.61 -3.74 10.24
CA GLY A 78 5.79 -3.32 11.38
C GLY A 78 4.69 -4.32 11.75
N LEU A 79 4.45 -5.31 10.90
CA LEU A 79 3.40 -6.31 11.13
C LEU A 79 3.83 -7.39 12.13
N SER A 80 2.94 -7.67 13.09
CA SER A 80 3.07 -8.81 13.98
C SER A 80 3.12 -10.12 13.18
N ARG A 81 3.96 -11.07 13.64
CA ARG A 81 4.08 -12.43 13.09
C ARG A 81 2.74 -13.18 12.99
N HIS A 82 1.76 -12.81 13.81
CA HIS A 82 0.44 -13.42 13.81
C HIS A 82 -0.48 -12.81 12.75
N VAL A 83 -0.28 -11.54 12.39
CA VAL A 83 -1.11 -10.81 11.42
C VAL A 83 -0.59 -11.02 10.00
N LYS A 84 0.73 -11.05 9.83
CA LYS A 84 1.39 -11.19 8.53
C LYS A 84 0.83 -12.33 7.66
N PRO A 85 0.61 -13.56 8.17
CA PRO A 85 0.07 -14.65 7.34
C PRO A 85 -1.33 -14.38 6.78
N PHE A 86 -2.17 -13.64 7.49
CA PHE A 86 -3.51 -13.28 7.01
C PHE A 86 -3.45 -12.28 5.86
N ILE A 87 -2.54 -11.31 5.94
CA ILE A 87 -2.32 -10.33 4.88
C ILE A 87 -1.70 -10.99 3.65
N GLU A 88 -0.68 -11.82 3.85
CA GLU A 88 0.04 -12.52 2.78
C GLU A 88 -0.86 -13.41 1.92
N LYS A 89 -1.91 -13.99 2.51
CA LYS A 89 -2.82 -14.89 1.80
C LYS A 89 -3.63 -14.20 0.70
N ASP A 90 -4.09 -12.98 0.96
CA ASP A 90 -5.07 -12.30 0.12
C ASP A 90 -4.52 -10.99 -0.48
N LYS A 91 -3.22 -10.69 -0.30
CA LYS A 91 -2.62 -9.47 -0.83
C LYS A 91 -2.54 -9.50 -2.36
N ILE A 92 -2.81 -8.36 -2.98
CA ILE A 92 -2.72 -8.15 -4.42
C ILE A 92 -1.57 -7.19 -4.69
N LEU A 93 -0.60 -7.59 -5.50
CA LEU A 93 0.50 -6.73 -5.92
C LEU A 93 -0.05 -5.54 -6.74
N ILE A 94 0.27 -4.32 -6.31
CA ILE A 94 -0.11 -3.09 -7.01
C ILE A 94 1.09 -2.36 -7.60
N TYR A 95 2.26 -2.50 -6.98
CA TYR A 95 3.51 -1.89 -7.43
C TYR A 95 4.67 -2.81 -7.07
N GLU A 96 5.58 -3.03 -8.02
CA GLU A 96 6.90 -3.59 -7.79
C GLU A 96 7.89 -2.69 -8.52
N ARG A 97 8.93 -2.25 -7.81
CA ARG A 97 10.00 -1.49 -8.43
C ARG A 97 10.72 -2.40 -9.40
N SER A 98 10.70 -2.07 -10.69
CA SER A 98 11.54 -2.74 -11.68
C SER A 98 12.99 -2.71 -11.20
N ALA A 99 13.69 -3.84 -11.29
CA ALA A 99 15.10 -3.89 -10.94
C ALA A 99 15.86 -2.90 -11.85
N ASP A 100 16.66 -2.03 -11.23
CA ASP A 100 17.67 -1.22 -11.92
C ASP A 100 18.77 -2.14 -12.48
#